data_AF-A0A7V9REE4-F1
#
_entry.id   AF-A0A7V9REE4-F1
#
_cell.length_a   1.000
_cell.length_b   1.000
_cell.length_c   1.000
_cell.angle_alpha   90.00
_cell.angle_beta   90.00
_cell.angle_gamma   90.00
#
_symmetry.space_group_name_H-M   'P 1'
#
loop_
_entity.id
_entity.type
_entity.pdbx_description
1 polymer ?
#
loop_
_entity_poly.entity_id
_entity_poly.type
_entity_poly.pdbx_seq_one_letter_code
_entity_poly.pdbx_strand_id
1 'polypeptide(L)'
;TTALVHRRGTPGDPEGEPLPVLRLEQLLGHGGSNERRPGIVVSFAGKSLVCTVDKVVGPREIIIKPLGPLLAPLTLYAGATISGSGKVQLILDPAQLVRRAHPNAPTRLDDEQSAPMVLAGRALVVDDSRAIREAMTSMLGREGWIVDVAEDGARALQMTKQLRYDLVVTDLEMPELSGFDLIARLRSDERFKTTPIVIITSRANPEHRRRARDLGVRALVAKPITRRKLLEALATR
;
A
#
# COMPACT_ATOMS: atom_id res chain seq x y z
N THR A 1 16.35 12.48 27.06
CA THR A 1 17.27 13.53 26.56
C THR A 1 17.57 13.25 25.11
N THR A 2 17.00 14.02 24.19
CA THR A 2 17.28 13.90 22.74
C THR A 2 18.70 14.41 22.50
N ALA A 3 19.62 13.53 22.11
CA ALA A 3 20.91 13.96 21.61
C ALA A 3 20.71 14.47 20.17
N LEU A 4 21.36 15.57 19.82
CA LEU A 4 21.38 16.12 18.46
C LEU A 4 22.74 15.83 17.86
N VAL A 5 22.77 15.29 16.64
CA VAL A 5 24.02 15.08 15.89
C VAL A 5 24.01 16.01 14.69
N HIS A 6 25.05 16.83 14.57
CA HIS A 6 25.29 17.62 13.38
C HIS A 6 25.84 16.72 12.28
N ARG A 7 25.21 16.75 11.10
CA ARG A 7 25.73 16.11 9.89
C ARG A 7 27.11 16.72 9.60
N ARG A 8 28.20 15.95 9.70
CA ARG A 8 29.49 16.39 9.14
C ARG A 8 29.32 16.46 7.61
N GLY A 9 29.20 17.68 7.10
CA GLY A 9 29.04 17.94 5.68
C GLY A 9 30.28 17.55 4.88
N THR A 10 30.05 17.12 3.65
CA THR A 10 31.02 17.27 2.56
C THR A 10 31.39 18.76 2.41
N PRO A 11 32.61 19.11 1.96
CA PRO A 11 33.01 20.52 1.87
C PRO A 11 32.03 21.30 0.96
N GLY A 12 31.28 22.25 1.53
CA GLY A 12 30.35 23.12 0.79
C GLY A 12 28.89 23.17 1.29
N ASP A 13 28.49 22.42 2.31
CA ASP A 13 27.11 22.44 2.83
C ASP A 13 26.99 23.44 4.01
N PRO A 14 26.15 24.50 3.94
CA PRO A 14 25.97 25.45 5.03
C PRO A 14 25.29 24.75 6.23
N GLU A 15 25.81 25.02 7.44
CA GLU A 15 25.35 24.55 8.76
C GLU A 15 24.18 23.55 8.76
N GLY A 16 24.49 22.26 8.78
CA GLY A 16 23.49 21.19 8.72
C GLY A 16 22.51 21.21 9.90
N GLU A 17 21.22 21.15 9.59
CA GLU A 17 20.14 21.06 10.58
C GLU A 17 20.42 19.93 11.60
N PRO A 18 20.18 20.17 12.90
CA PRO A 18 20.43 19.17 13.93
C PRO A 18 19.47 17.98 13.76
N LEU A 19 20.02 16.78 13.62
CA LEU A 19 19.22 15.55 13.49
C LEU A 19 18.93 14.95 14.87
N PRO A 20 17.68 14.53 15.16
CA PRO A 20 17.38 13.82 16.38
C PRO A 20 18.08 12.46 16.38
N VAL A 21 18.65 12.09 17.54
CA VAL A 21 19.27 10.78 17.75
C VAL A 21 18.30 9.87 18.47
N LEU A 22 18.08 8.69 17.87
CA LEU A 22 17.33 7.59 18.44
C LEU A 22 18.32 6.47 18.82
N ARG A 23 18.30 6.06 20.09
CA ARG A 23 19.08 4.91 20.57
C ARG A 23 18.28 3.63 20.40
N LEU A 24 18.71 2.76 19.49
CA LEU A 24 17.90 1.59 19.15
C LEU A 24 17.79 0.63 20.33
N GLU A 25 18.83 0.51 21.16
CA GLU A 25 18.77 -0.29 22.38
C GLU A 25 17.68 0.20 23.36
N GLN A 26 17.58 1.53 23.56
CA GLN A 26 16.55 2.12 24.42
C GLN A 26 15.16 1.93 23.83
N LEU A 27 15.05 2.02 22.50
CA LEU A 27 13.79 1.80 21.80
C LEU A 27 13.29 0.36 21.93
N LEU A 28 14.20 -0.60 21.90
CA LEU A 28 13.92 -2.03 21.97
C LEU A 28 13.90 -2.56 23.41
N GLY A 29 13.93 -1.68 24.43
CA GLY A 29 13.87 -2.08 25.84
C GLY A 29 15.12 -2.77 26.37
N HIS A 30 16.26 -2.63 25.69
CA HIS A 30 17.55 -3.15 26.14
C HIS A 30 18.29 -2.04 26.92
N GLY A 31 18.89 -2.39 28.06
CA GLY A 31 19.55 -1.42 28.97
C GLY A 31 20.60 -0.56 28.27
N GLY A 32 20.71 0.71 28.68
CA GLY A 32 21.61 1.68 28.04
C GLY A 32 23.05 1.55 28.51
N SER A 33 23.98 1.28 27.59
CA SER A 33 25.41 1.53 27.76
C SER A 33 25.74 2.96 27.28
N ASN A 34 26.68 3.64 27.94
CA ASN A 34 27.12 4.99 27.54
C ASN A 34 28.28 4.98 26.53
N GLU A 35 28.54 3.82 25.91
CA GLU A 35 29.60 3.64 24.91
C GLU A 35 29.29 4.29 23.56
N ARG A 36 30.35 4.71 22.84
CA ARG A 36 30.23 5.21 21.47
C ARG A 36 29.83 4.08 20.53
N ARG A 37 28.67 4.24 19.87
CA ARG A 37 28.10 3.28 18.92
C ARG A 37 28.03 3.89 17.51
N PRO A 38 28.12 3.07 16.45
CA PRO A 38 27.89 3.54 15.09
C PRO A 38 26.47 4.10 14.94
N GLY A 39 26.35 5.19 14.18
CA GLY A 39 25.07 5.83 13.84
C GLY A 39 24.74 5.63 12.37
N ILE A 40 23.49 5.27 12.08
CA ILE A 40 22.94 5.19 10.73
C ILE A 40 21.97 6.36 10.55
N VAL A 41 22.14 7.14 9.49
CA VAL A 41 21.13 8.14 9.11
C VAL A 41 19.96 7.43 8.44
N VAL A 42 18.78 7.54 9.03
CA VAL A 42 17.54 7.01 8.47
C VAL A 42 16.72 8.19 7.97
N SER A 43 16.37 8.16 6.69
CA SER A 43 15.59 9.22 6.03
C SER A 43 14.30 8.66 5.46
N PHE A 44 13.18 9.29 5.79
CA PHE A 44 11.86 8.93 5.27
C PHE A 44 11.01 10.19 5.11
N ALA A 45 10.31 10.31 3.97
CA ALA A 45 9.42 11.44 3.65
C ALA A 45 10.04 12.84 3.93
N GLY A 46 11.31 13.04 3.56
CA GLY A 46 12.00 14.33 3.74
C GLY A 46 12.42 14.66 5.17
N LYS A 47 12.24 13.73 6.12
CA LYS A 47 12.74 13.84 7.49
C LYS A 47 13.82 12.80 7.74
N SER A 48 14.78 13.15 8.58
CA SER A 48 15.91 12.29 8.91
C SER A 48 16.11 12.20 10.43
N LEU A 49 16.69 11.08 10.86
CA LEU A 49 17.19 10.87 12.21
C LEU A 49 18.53 10.15 12.15
N VAL A 50 19.24 10.14 13.27
CA VAL A 50 20.40 9.27 13.49
C VAL A 50 19.99 8.13 14.41
N CYS A 51 20.00 6.89 13.92
CA CYS A 51 19.75 5.70 14.71
C CYS A 51 21.09 5.09 15.15
N THR A 52 21.35 5.00 16.46
CA THR A 52 22.55 4.30 16.95
C THR A 52 22.29 2.80 17.02
N VAL A 53 23.25 2.01 16.56
CA VAL A 53 23.16 0.55 16.42
C VAL A 53 24.40 -0.13 17.00
N ASP A 54 24.34 -1.43 17.28
CA ASP A 54 25.52 -2.15 17.78
C ASP A 54 26.61 -2.29 16.71
N LYS A 55 26.21 -2.59 15.46
CA LYS A 55 27.12 -2.83 14.33
C LYS A 55 26.44 -2.56 13.00
N VAL A 56 27.22 -2.09 12.02
CA VAL A 56 26.82 -2.00 10.60
C VAL A 56 27.42 -3.18 9.84
N VAL A 57 26.57 -3.98 9.20
CA VAL A 57 26.97 -5.23 8.50
C VAL A 57 27.11 -5.03 6.98
N GLY A 58 26.98 -3.78 6.50
CA GLY A 58 26.98 -3.44 5.07
C GLY A 58 25.62 -3.70 4.41
N PRO A 59 25.48 -3.37 3.11
CA PRO A 59 24.23 -3.55 2.38
C PRO A 59 23.92 -5.05 2.20
N ARG A 60 22.66 -5.43 2.41
CA ARG A 60 22.17 -6.79 2.15
C ARG A 60 20.76 -6.74 1.58
N GLU A 61 20.48 -7.59 0.61
CA GLU A 61 19.13 -7.82 0.13
C GLU A 61 18.44 -8.85 1.03
N ILE A 62 17.21 -8.56 1.46
CA ILE A 62 16.43 -9.39 2.37
C ILE A 62 15.00 -9.51 1.89
N ILE A 63 14.40 -10.69 2.07
CA ILE A 63 12.97 -10.89 1.84
C ILE A 63 12.24 -10.60 3.15
N ILE A 64 11.34 -9.63 3.11
CA ILE A 64 10.51 -9.25 4.26
C ILE A 64 9.14 -9.92 4.12
N LYS A 65 8.75 -10.71 5.12
CA LYS A 65 7.42 -11.30 5.23
C LYS A 65 6.61 -10.54 6.28
N PRO A 66 5.32 -10.24 6.04
CA PRO A 66 4.49 -9.55 7.01
C PRO A 66 4.30 -10.40 8.27
N LEU A 67 4.17 -9.74 9.44
CA LEU A 67 4.07 -10.42 10.74
C LEU A 67 2.73 -11.14 10.99
N GLY A 68 1.77 -11.00 10.07
CA GLY A 68 0.44 -11.58 10.19
C GLY A 68 -0.45 -10.89 11.25
N PRO A 69 -1.72 -11.29 11.36
CA PRO A 69 -2.72 -10.56 12.15
C PRO A 69 -2.44 -10.54 13.66
N LEU A 70 -1.89 -11.63 14.21
CA LEU A 70 -1.62 -11.76 15.64
C LEU A 70 -0.52 -10.82 16.14
N LEU A 71 0.33 -10.32 15.24
CA LEU A 71 1.44 -9.42 15.54
C LEU A 71 1.21 -8.01 14.97
N ALA A 72 -0.01 -7.71 14.49
CA ALA A 72 -0.40 -6.39 14.01
C ALA A 72 -0.13 -5.23 15.00
N PRO A 73 -0.22 -5.42 16.34
CA PRO A 73 0.13 -4.36 17.30
C PRO A 73 1.60 -3.94 17.29
N LEU A 74 2.50 -4.73 16.70
CA LEU A 74 3.95 -4.45 16.67
C LEU A 74 4.31 -3.44 15.57
N THR A 75 3.76 -2.22 15.68
CA THR A 75 3.88 -1.18 14.64
C THR A 75 5.29 -0.67 14.41
N LEU A 76 6.28 -1.08 15.20
CA LEU A 76 7.67 -0.68 15.01
C LEU A 76 8.37 -1.46 13.88
N TYR A 77 7.78 -2.57 13.44
CA TYR A 77 8.40 -3.50 12.50
C TYR A 77 7.63 -3.58 11.19
N ALA A 78 8.35 -3.55 10.08
CA ALA A 78 7.82 -3.76 8.73
C ALA A 78 7.50 -5.24 8.45
N GLY A 79 8.15 -6.16 9.17
CA GLY A 79 8.01 -7.59 8.94
C GLY A 79 9.10 -8.41 9.62
N ALA A 80 9.20 -9.66 9.21
CA ALA A 80 10.26 -10.58 9.61
C ALA A 80 10.94 -11.22 8.40
N THR A 81 12.18 -11.63 8.58
CA THR A 81 12.92 -12.49 7.65
C THR A 81 13.51 -13.68 8.39
N ILE A 82 13.87 -14.73 7.67
CA ILE A 82 14.56 -15.90 8.22
C ILE A 82 15.99 -15.87 7.66
N SER A 83 16.98 -15.76 8.54
CA SER A 83 18.39 -15.79 8.14
C SER A 83 18.81 -17.19 7.66
N GLY A 84 19.96 -17.30 6.98
CA GLY A 84 20.52 -18.59 6.56
C GLY A 84 20.82 -19.58 7.69
N SER A 85 20.80 -19.11 8.96
CA SER A 85 20.93 -19.95 10.16
C SER A 85 19.58 -20.40 10.75
N GLY A 86 18.47 -20.12 10.08
CA GLY A 86 17.12 -20.43 10.55
C GLY A 86 16.58 -19.47 11.62
N LYS A 87 17.36 -18.48 12.05
CA LYS A 87 16.90 -17.48 13.03
C LYS A 87 15.96 -16.46 12.39
N VAL A 88 14.82 -16.23 13.02
CA VAL A 88 13.88 -15.15 12.68
C VAL A 88 14.48 -13.80 13.09
N GLN A 89 14.44 -12.85 12.17
CA GLN A 89 14.92 -11.49 12.37
C GLN A 89 13.79 -10.52 12.07
N LEU A 90 13.46 -9.65 13.01
CA LEU A 90 12.48 -8.58 12.81
C LEU A 90 13.13 -7.42 12.07
N ILE A 91 12.39 -6.85 11.11
CA ILE A 91 12.83 -5.72 10.29
C ILE A 91 12.12 -4.47 10.76
N LEU A 92 12.89 -3.45 11.18
CA LEU A 92 12.35 -2.17 11.63
C LEU A 92 11.77 -1.40 10.47
N ASP A 93 10.65 -0.72 10.72
CA ASP A 93 10.05 0.19 9.76
C ASP A 93 10.73 1.58 9.86
N PRO A 94 11.42 2.07 8.81
CA PRO A 94 12.08 3.38 8.86
C PRO A 94 11.10 4.53 9.04
N ALA A 95 9.86 4.43 8.57
CA ALA A 95 8.84 5.46 8.77
C ALA A 95 8.49 5.61 10.25
N GLN A 96 8.42 4.49 10.96
CA GLN A 96 8.07 4.42 12.38
C GLN A 96 9.17 4.97 13.27
N LEU A 97 10.43 4.71 12.89
CA LEU A 97 11.59 5.32 13.53
C LEU A 97 11.57 6.85 13.36
N VAL A 98 11.35 7.34 12.14
CA VAL A 98 11.29 8.78 11.83
C VAL A 98 10.14 9.45 12.58
N ARG A 99 8.96 8.83 12.63
CA ARG A 99 7.82 9.35 13.39
C ARG A 99 8.11 9.47 14.88
N ARG A 100 8.74 8.47 15.49
CA ARG A 100 9.12 8.53 16.91
C ARG A 100 10.16 9.61 17.21
N ALA A 101 11.06 9.90 16.27
CA ALA A 101 12.06 10.95 16.44
C ALA A 101 11.49 12.36 16.23
N HIS A 102 10.36 12.48 15.52
CA HIS A 102 9.69 13.75 15.20
C HIS A 102 8.21 13.74 15.66
N PRO A 103 7.93 13.60 16.97
CA PRO A 103 6.55 13.44 17.47
C PRO A 103 5.65 14.66 17.22
N ASN A 104 6.24 15.84 17.06
CA ASN A 104 5.53 17.11 16.84
C ASN A 104 5.58 17.59 15.39
N ALA A 105 6.21 16.85 14.48
CA ALA A 105 6.17 17.23 13.07
C ALA A 105 4.73 17.15 12.58
N PRO A 106 4.22 18.16 11.84
CA PRO A 106 2.87 18.10 11.30
C PRO A 106 2.73 16.81 10.53
N THR A 107 1.73 16.04 10.94
CA THR A 107 1.34 14.75 10.41
C THR A 107 1.12 14.83 8.90
N ARG A 108 2.20 14.75 8.13
CA ARG A 108 2.21 14.26 6.75
C ARG A 108 2.66 12.79 6.72
N LEU A 109 2.92 12.20 7.88
CA LEU A 109 3.35 10.82 8.08
C LEU A 109 2.19 9.87 8.45
N ASP A 110 0.98 10.39 8.76
CA ASP A 110 -0.18 9.56 9.11
C ASP A 110 -1.30 9.56 8.04
N ASP A 111 -1.05 10.08 6.83
CA ASP A 111 -2.07 10.09 5.76
C ASP A 111 -2.33 8.72 5.10
N GLU A 112 -1.68 7.63 5.53
CA GLU A 112 -1.95 6.31 4.94
C GLU A 112 -2.39 5.17 5.89
N GLN A 113 -2.33 5.30 7.24
CA GLN A 113 -2.58 4.10 8.09
C GLN A 113 -3.28 4.28 9.44
N SER A 114 -3.83 5.43 9.85
CA SER A 114 -4.43 5.52 11.21
C SER A 114 -5.66 6.39 11.41
N ALA A 115 -6.35 6.84 10.35
CA ALA A 115 -7.77 7.14 10.54
C ALA A 115 -8.50 5.80 10.82
N PRO A 116 -9.52 5.74 11.72
CA PRO A 116 -10.42 4.60 11.73
C PRO A 116 -10.94 4.45 10.30
N MET A 117 -10.51 3.37 9.64
CA MET A 117 -10.82 3.14 8.24
C MET A 117 -12.32 2.87 8.18
N VAL A 118 -13.09 3.91 7.82
CA VAL A 118 -14.51 3.74 7.51
C VAL A 118 -14.55 2.76 6.35
N LEU A 119 -15.08 1.56 6.59
CA LEU A 119 -15.18 0.54 5.56
C LEU A 119 -16.05 1.10 4.43
N ALA A 120 -15.44 1.28 3.26
CA ALA A 120 -16.13 1.78 2.08
C ALA A 120 -17.08 0.73 1.47
N GLY A 121 -16.88 -0.54 1.83
CA GLY A 121 -17.62 -1.69 1.33
C GLY A 121 -16.68 -2.76 0.81
N ARG A 122 -17.22 -3.69 0.02
CA ARG A 122 -16.46 -4.77 -0.59
C ARG A 122 -16.34 -4.59 -2.10
N ALA A 123 -15.10 -4.61 -2.60
CA ALA A 123 -14.79 -4.49 -4.02
C ALA A 123 -14.34 -5.84 -4.61
N LEU A 124 -14.73 -6.10 -5.85
CA LEU A 124 -14.18 -7.19 -6.67
C LEU A 124 -13.29 -6.60 -7.76
N VAL A 125 -12.02 -6.98 -7.79
CA VAL A 125 -11.06 -6.63 -8.86
C VAL A 125 -10.85 -7.81 -9.78
N VAL A 126 -11.04 -7.60 -11.09
CA VAL A 126 -10.95 -8.63 -12.12
C VAL A 126 -9.95 -8.19 -13.20
N ASP A 127 -8.82 -8.87 -13.29
CA ASP A 127 -7.78 -8.59 -14.28
C ASP A 127 -6.91 -9.85 -14.40
N ASP A 128 -6.47 -10.23 -15.59
CA ASP A 128 -5.64 -11.42 -15.81
C ASP A 128 -4.19 -11.21 -15.32
N SER A 129 -3.73 -9.95 -15.25
CA SER A 129 -2.43 -9.59 -14.73
C SER A 129 -2.40 -9.55 -13.21
N ARG A 130 -1.63 -10.48 -12.62
CA ARG A 130 -1.36 -10.51 -11.18
C ARG A 130 -0.84 -9.16 -10.65
N ALA A 131 0.07 -8.52 -11.37
CA ALA A 131 0.66 -7.23 -10.96
C ALA A 131 -0.41 -6.13 -10.87
N ILE A 132 -1.38 -6.12 -11.78
CA ILE A 132 -2.48 -5.15 -11.76
C ILE A 132 -3.42 -5.44 -10.58
N ARG A 133 -3.75 -6.72 -10.33
CA ARG A 133 -4.56 -7.11 -9.16
C ARG A 133 -3.92 -6.68 -7.84
N GLU A 134 -2.61 -6.90 -7.68
CA GLU A 134 -1.87 -6.48 -6.48
C GLU A 134 -1.84 -4.95 -6.32
N ALA A 135 -1.59 -4.22 -7.41
CA ALA A 135 -1.59 -2.75 -7.40
C ALA A 135 -2.98 -2.20 -7.04
N MET A 136 -4.05 -2.73 -7.64
CA MET A 136 -5.42 -2.31 -7.38
C MET A 136 -5.88 -2.64 -5.96
N THR A 137 -5.52 -3.82 -5.45
CA THR A 137 -5.78 -4.22 -4.05
C THR A 137 -5.15 -3.24 -3.08
N SER A 138 -3.88 -2.87 -3.32
CA SER A 138 -3.20 -1.87 -2.49
C SER A 138 -3.87 -0.49 -2.56
N MET A 139 -4.22 -0.01 -3.76
CA MET A 139 -4.87 1.29 -3.92
C MET A 139 -6.25 1.36 -3.27
N LEU A 140 -7.11 0.36 -3.51
CA LEU A 140 -8.46 0.33 -2.94
C LEU A 140 -8.46 0.04 -1.44
N GLY A 141 -7.56 -0.82 -0.96
CA GLY A 141 -7.42 -1.10 0.46
C GLY A 141 -7.11 0.16 1.28
N ARG A 142 -6.29 1.06 0.74
CA ARG A 142 -5.99 2.37 1.36
C ARG A 142 -7.21 3.30 1.44
N GLU A 143 -8.20 3.11 0.57
CA GLU A 143 -9.48 3.84 0.61
C GLU A 143 -10.55 3.15 1.47
N GLY A 144 -10.20 2.09 2.21
CA GLY A 144 -11.13 1.41 3.09
C GLY A 144 -11.97 0.29 2.49
N TRP A 145 -11.62 -0.19 1.29
CA TRP A 145 -12.31 -1.32 0.68
C TRP A 145 -11.77 -2.66 1.18
N ILE A 146 -12.67 -3.62 1.40
CA ILE A 146 -12.31 -5.05 1.46
C ILE A 146 -12.25 -5.54 0.02
N VAL A 147 -11.06 -5.91 -0.46
CA VAL A 147 -10.84 -6.25 -1.87
C VAL A 147 -10.70 -7.75 -2.04
N ASP A 148 -11.59 -8.31 -2.85
CA ASP A 148 -11.45 -9.65 -3.42
C ASP A 148 -10.91 -9.55 -4.85
N VAL A 149 -10.19 -10.58 -5.28
CA VAL A 149 -9.56 -10.63 -6.60
C VAL A 149 -10.00 -11.85 -7.39
N ALA A 150 -10.25 -11.67 -8.69
CA ALA A 150 -10.47 -12.73 -9.66
C ALA A 150 -9.50 -12.57 -10.83
N GLU A 151 -8.96 -13.69 -11.29
CA GLU A 151 -7.98 -13.73 -12.38
C GLU A 151 -8.61 -13.72 -13.78
N ASP A 152 -9.92 -13.94 -13.87
CA ASP A 152 -10.67 -13.87 -15.12
C ASP A 152 -12.16 -13.61 -14.84
N GLY A 153 -12.92 -13.40 -15.93
CA GLY A 153 -14.36 -13.15 -15.83
C GLY A 153 -15.18 -14.36 -15.34
N ALA A 154 -14.74 -15.59 -15.60
CA ALA A 154 -15.48 -16.78 -15.17
C ALA A 154 -15.41 -16.96 -13.64
N ARG A 155 -14.21 -16.80 -13.07
CA ARG A 155 -13.98 -16.79 -11.63
C ARG A 155 -14.72 -15.64 -10.95
N ALA A 156 -14.69 -14.45 -11.56
CA ALA A 156 -15.46 -13.30 -11.06
C ALA A 156 -16.95 -13.62 -10.96
N LEU A 157 -17.54 -14.21 -12.02
CA LEU A 157 -18.94 -14.60 -12.03
C LEU A 157 -19.29 -15.69 -11.01
N GLN A 158 -18.37 -16.62 -10.75
CA GLN A 158 -18.56 -17.60 -9.68
C GLN A 158 -18.57 -16.93 -8.30
N MET A 159 -17.66 -15.99 -8.08
CA MET A 159 -17.56 -15.26 -6.81
C MET A 159 -18.80 -14.38 -6.56
N THR A 160 -19.35 -13.74 -7.59
CA THR A 160 -20.59 -12.92 -7.47
C THR A 160 -21.85 -13.74 -7.21
N LYS A 161 -21.82 -15.06 -7.45
CA LYS A 161 -22.91 -15.95 -7.02
C LYS A 161 -22.91 -16.14 -5.50
N GLN A 162 -21.72 -16.24 -4.90
CA GLN A 162 -21.54 -16.54 -3.47
C GLN A 162 -21.57 -15.28 -2.60
N LEU A 163 -21.07 -14.16 -3.13
CA LEU A 163 -20.82 -12.93 -2.37
C LEU A 163 -21.39 -11.73 -3.12
N ARG A 164 -21.83 -10.72 -2.36
CA ARG A 164 -22.18 -9.41 -2.92
C ARG A 164 -20.98 -8.47 -2.86
N TYR A 165 -20.95 -7.56 -3.82
CA TYR A 165 -19.91 -6.54 -3.95
C TYR A 165 -20.58 -5.19 -4.18
N ASP A 166 -20.05 -4.19 -3.48
CA ASP A 166 -20.47 -2.79 -3.56
C ASP A 166 -19.74 -2.04 -4.67
N LEU A 167 -18.65 -2.62 -5.20
CA LEU A 167 -17.88 -2.12 -6.34
C LEU A 167 -17.32 -3.29 -7.16
N VAL A 168 -17.34 -3.17 -8.48
CA VAL A 168 -16.58 -4.06 -9.37
C VAL A 168 -15.62 -3.23 -10.22
N VAL A 169 -14.36 -3.65 -10.27
CA VAL A 169 -13.35 -3.10 -11.16
C VAL A 169 -12.88 -4.21 -12.09
N THR A 170 -12.97 -4.02 -13.40
CA THR A 170 -12.66 -5.07 -14.37
C THR A 170 -11.83 -4.57 -15.54
N ASP A 171 -10.92 -5.40 -16.05
CA ASP A 171 -10.38 -5.24 -17.40
C ASP A 171 -11.42 -5.66 -18.45
N LEU A 172 -11.26 -5.16 -19.68
CA LEU A 172 -11.99 -5.61 -20.87
C LEU A 172 -11.33 -6.82 -21.51
N GLU A 173 -10.01 -6.82 -21.60
CA GLU A 173 -9.23 -7.83 -22.31
C GLU A 173 -8.87 -8.95 -21.33
N MET A 174 -9.71 -9.99 -21.29
CA MET A 174 -9.48 -11.18 -20.47
C MET A 174 -9.75 -12.43 -21.29
N PRO A 175 -9.02 -13.53 -21.04
CA PRO A 175 -9.28 -14.81 -21.68
C PRO A 175 -10.65 -15.36 -21.30
N GLU A 176 -11.24 -16.15 -22.20
CA GLU A 176 -12.53 -16.86 -22.06
C GLU A 176 -13.75 -15.95 -21.94
N LEU A 177 -13.82 -15.11 -20.91
CA LEU A 177 -14.89 -14.17 -20.66
C LEU A 177 -14.39 -12.73 -20.62
N SER A 178 -14.76 -11.96 -21.64
CA SER A 178 -14.39 -10.54 -21.72
C SER A 178 -15.06 -9.71 -20.61
N GLY A 179 -14.47 -8.55 -20.30
CA GLY A 179 -15.05 -7.62 -19.33
C GLY A 179 -16.45 -7.15 -19.71
N PHE A 180 -16.72 -6.93 -21.00
CA PHE A 180 -18.06 -6.54 -21.45
C PHE A 180 -19.10 -7.64 -21.21
N ASP A 181 -18.74 -8.90 -21.43
CA ASP A 181 -19.65 -10.03 -21.21
C ASP A 181 -19.88 -10.28 -19.72
N LEU A 182 -18.84 -10.12 -18.89
CA LEU A 182 -18.97 -10.11 -17.44
C LEU A 182 -19.95 -9.03 -16.99
N ILE A 183 -19.78 -7.79 -17.45
CA ILE A 183 -20.64 -6.66 -17.10
C ILE A 183 -22.09 -6.93 -17.51
N ALA A 184 -22.33 -7.40 -18.74
CA ALA A 184 -23.67 -7.71 -19.20
C ALA A 184 -24.37 -8.75 -18.31
N ARG A 185 -23.65 -9.80 -17.90
CA ARG A 185 -24.16 -10.82 -16.97
C ARG A 185 -24.43 -10.25 -15.59
N LEU A 186 -23.54 -9.42 -15.06
CA LEU A 186 -23.79 -8.74 -13.77
C LEU A 186 -25.02 -7.84 -13.85
N ARG A 187 -25.22 -7.09 -14.94
CA ARG A 187 -26.40 -6.23 -15.12
C ARG A 187 -27.71 -7.01 -15.28
N SER A 188 -27.65 -8.26 -15.73
CA SER A 188 -28.82 -9.14 -15.75
C SER A 188 -29.20 -9.70 -14.37
N ASP A 189 -28.30 -9.61 -13.38
CA ASP A 189 -28.56 -10.00 -12.00
C ASP A 189 -29.06 -8.78 -11.21
N GLU A 190 -30.29 -8.86 -10.69
CA GLU A 190 -30.92 -7.79 -9.90
C GLU A 190 -30.06 -7.34 -8.71
N ARG A 191 -29.20 -8.22 -8.17
CA ARG A 191 -28.30 -7.91 -7.06
C ARG A 191 -27.20 -6.92 -7.43
N PHE A 192 -26.84 -6.84 -8.72
CA PHE A 192 -25.74 -6.00 -9.23
C PHE A 192 -26.20 -4.92 -10.20
N LYS A 193 -27.52 -4.76 -10.40
CA LYS A 193 -28.10 -3.81 -11.36
C LYS A 193 -27.64 -2.36 -11.12
N THR A 194 -27.51 -1.97 -9.85
CA THR A 194 -27.05 -0.64 -9.42
C THR A 194 -25.61 -0.60 -8.93
N THR A 195 -24.91 -1.75 -8.88
CA THR A 195 -23.52 -1.79 -8.41
C THR A 195 -22.64 -0.96 -9.34
N PRO A 196 -21.84 0.00 -8.82
CA PRO A 196 -20.89 0.74 -9.63
C PRO A 196 -19.86 -0.22 -10.22
N ILE A 197 -19.69 -0.15 -11.55
CA ILE A 197 -18.66 -0.91 -12.26
C ILE A 197 -17.70 0.08 -12.91
N VAL A 198 -16.40 -0.10 -12.68
CA VAL A 198 -15.32 0.69 -13.29
C VAL A 198 -14.51 -0.22 -14.21
N ILE A 199 -14.37 0.20 -15.47
CA ILE A 199 -13.52 -0.49 -16.44
C ILE A 199 -12.12 0.11 -16.39
N ILE A 200 -11.08 -0.72 -16.29
CA ILE A 200 -9.68 -0.31 -16.42
C ILE A 200 -9.04 -1.10 -17.55
N THR A 201 -8.68 -0.44 -18.65
CA THR A 201 -8.24 -1.15 -19.88
C THR A 201 -7.08 -0.44 -20.58
N SER A 202 -6.26 -1.21 -21.28
CA SER A 202 -5.26 -0.73 -22.25
C SER A 202 -5.91 -0.08 -23.49
N ARG A 203 -7.15 -0.46 -23.84
CA ARG A 203 -7.85 -0.03 -25.06
C ARG A 203 -9.11 0.76 -24.76
N ALA A 204 -9.02 2.07 -24.89
CA ALA A 204 -10.14 3.00 -24.68
C ALA A 204 -10.59 3.70 -25.98
N ASN A 205 -10.91 2.91 -27.01
CA ASN A 205 -11.39 3.47 -28.28
C ASN A 205 -12.84 4.03 -28.16
N PRO A 206 -13.33 4.82 -29.14
CA PRO A 206 -14.67 5.40 -29.09
C PRO A 206 -15.81 4.36 -28.99
N GLU A 207 -15.64 3.20 -29.64
CA GLU A 207 -16.62 2.10 -29.60
C GLU A 207 -16.74 1.51 -28.19
N HIS A 208 -15.62 1.25 -27.53
CA HIS A 208 -15.57 0.75 -26.16
C HIS A 208 -16.23 1.75 -25.20
N ARG A 209 -16.00 3.05 -25.39
CA ARG A 209 -16.66 4.10 -24.60
C ARG A 209 -18.17 4.14 -24.83
N ARG A 210 -18.64 3.92 -26.07
CA ARG A 210 -20.08 3.82 -26.35
C ARG A 210 -20.68 2.60 -25.65
N ARG A 211 -20.09 1.43 -25.82
CA ARG A 211 -20.57 0.18 -25.22
C ARG A 211 -20.55 0.22 -23.69
N ALA A 212 -19.53 0.83 -23.09
CA ALA A 212 -19.45 1.06 -21.65
C ALA A 212 -20.62 1.94 -21.14
N ARG A 213 -20.96 3.01 -21.86
CA ARG A 213 -22.13 3.84 -21.54
C ARG A 213 -23.44 3.06 -21.67
N ASP A 214 -23.60 2.28 -22.75
CA ASP A 214 -24.81 1.49 -22.99
C ASP A 214 -25.05 0.45 -21.87
N LEU A 215 -23.98 -0.07 -21.25
CA LEU A 215 -24.05 -0.98 -20.12
C LEU A 215 -24.17 -0.30 -18.74
N GLY A 216 -24.24 1.04 -18.71
CA GLY A 216 -24.36 1.80 -17.47
C GLY A 216 -23.19 1.59 -16.52
N VAL A 217 -21.96 1.54 -17.02
CA VAL A 217 -20.78 1.53 -16.15
C VAL A 217 -20.51 2.92 -15.60
N ARG A 218 -19.92 3.00 -14.41
CA ARG A 218 -19.60 4.27 -13.73
C ARG A 218 -18.51 5.03 -14.48
N ALA A 219 -17.45 4.32 -14.88
CA ALA A 219 -16.32 4.93 -15.55
C ALA A 219 -15.58 3.91 -16.42
N LEU A 220 -14.91 4.41 -17.46
CA LEU A 220 -13.91 3.68 -18.24
C LEU A 220 -12.60 4.47 -18.16
N VAL A 221 -11.56 3.84 -17.62
CA VAL A 221 -10.26 4.45 -17.37
C VAL A 221 -9.20 3.73 -18.19
N ALA A 222 -8.38 4.48 -18.92
CA ALA A 222 -7.24 3.93 -19.65
C ALA A 222 -6.06 3.66 -18.71
N LYS A 223 -5.44 2.48 -18.84
CA LYS A 223 -4.14 2.15 -18.24
C LYS A 223 -3.05 3.13 -18.80
N PRO A 224 -2.05 3.57 -18.01
CA PRO A 224 -1.79 3.18 -16.63
C PRO A 224 -2.74 3.86 -15.64
N ILE A 225 -3.23 3.04 -14.71
CA ILE A 225 -4.06 3.50 -13.59
C ILE A 225 -3.18 4.11 -12.50
N THR A 226 -3.61 5.24 -11.96
CA THR A 226 -3.00 5.87 -10.78
C THR A 226 -4.05 6.04 -9.70
N ARG A 227 -3.63 6.12 -8.43
CA ARG A 227 -4.55 6.32 -7.29
C ARG A 227 -5.49 7.51 -7.53
N ARG A 228 -4.96 8.64 -8.01
CA ARG A 228 -5.76 9.83 -8.33
C ARG A 228 -6.85 9.53 -9.37
N LYS A 229 -6.51 8.88 -10.50
CA LYS A 229 -7.49 8.53 -11.55
C LYS A 229 -8.55 7.56 -11.04
N LEU A 230 -8.17 6.61 -10.18
CA LEU A 230 -9.09 5.67 -9.56
C LEU A 230 -10.10 6.41 -8.67
N LEU A 231 -9.61 7.31 -7.81
CA LEU A 231 -10.46 8.13 -6.94
C LEU A 231 -11.41 9.03 -7.73
N GLU A 232 -10.95 9.67 -8.80
CA GLU A 232 -11.79 10.45 -9.71
C GLU A 232 -12.92 9.60 -10.33
N ALA A 233 -12.58 8.39 -10.78
CA ALA A 233 -13.56 7.44 -11.33
C ALA A 233 -14.59 6.98 -10.29
N LEU A 234 -14.18 6.81 -9.02
CA LEU A 234 -15.08 6.44 -7.93
C LEU A 234 -15.94 7.62 -7.45
N ALA A 235 -15.46 8.86 -7.53
CA ALA A 235 -16.19 10.05 -7.10
C ALA A 235 -17.29 10.48 -8.10
N THR A 236 -17.15 10.11 -9.37
CA THR A 236 -18.08 10.50 -10.46
C THR A 236 -19.46 9.87 -10.25
N ARG A 237 -20.47 10.67 -9.88
CA ARG A 237 -21.84 10.20 -9.60
C ARG A 237 -22.56 9.69 -10.84
#